data_AF-A0A7W1V4C1-F1
#
_entry.id   AF-A0A7W1V4C1-F1
#
_cell.length_a   1.000
_cell.length_b   1.000
_cell.length_c   1.000
_cell.angle_alpha   90.00
_cell.angle_beta   90.00
_cell.angle_gamma   90.00
#
_symmetry.space_group_name_H-M   'P 1'
#
loop_
_entity.id
_entity.type
_entity.pdbx_description
1 polymer ?
#
loop_
_entity_poly.entity_id
_entity_poly.type
_entity_poly.pdbx_seq_one_letter_code
_entity_poly.pdbx_strand_id
1 'polypeptide(L)'
;MSETLLLIGTRKGLWVARSDQARTSWEMTGPEFLMNEVFSCAIDTRGGSTRLLVGAMSSHFGPQVFRSDDLGGSWQETPNGAIRFPEDTGSALEQVWQLTPAPDSEPGVVYAGTQPSALFRSADRGETFEMVRALWDHPHREQWGGGFGGQAIHTILPDPADPARMTVAMSTGGVYQTQDSGESWNPANAGVKAYFLPDPWPEFGQCVHKVARHPGHPERMYLQNHHGVYRTDDGGESWTSIAAGLPSDFGFPIVVDPHDVDTVYVFPVVADGERIPPGGRPRVWRSTDAGATWAELSKGLPEEGFYACVMRDAMVADTGEPTGVYLGSRDGSVFASNDAGESWTQLAGHLPDVMCLRAAVIT
;
A
#
# COMPACT_ATOMS: atom_id res chain seq x y z
N MET A 1 -25.48 -5.06 10.16
CA MET A 1 -25.03 -6.43 9.78
C MET A 1 -23.69 -6.19 9.14
N SER A 2 -22.63 -6.87 9.56
CA SER A 2 -21.30 -6.55 9.04
C SER A 2 -21.19 -6.91 7.55
N GLU A 3 -20.55 -6.04 6.79
CA GLU A 3 -20.18 -6.24 5.39
C GLU A 3 -18.71 -5.87 5.19
N THR A 4 -18.13 -6.24 4.07
CA THR A 4 -16.80 -5.75 3.67
C THR A 4 -16.94 -4.73 2.55
N LEU A 5 -16.35 -3.57 2.75
CA LEU A 5 -16.15 -2.55 1.74
C LEU A 5 -14.81 -2.80 1.05
N LEU A 6 -14.79 -2.84 -0.27
CA LEU A 6 -13.58 -2.94 -1.10
C LEU A 6 -13.55 -1.77 -2.10
N LEU A 7 -12.55 -0.89 -1.94
CA LEU A 7 -12.25 0.17 -2.89
C LEU A 7 -11.25 -0.35 -3.92
N ILE A 8 -11.57 -0.15 -5.21
CA ILE A 8 -10.78 -0.64 -6.35
C ILE A 8 -10.36 0.56 -7.20
N GLY A 9 -9.16 1.08 -6.95
CA GLY A 9 -8.57 2.17 -7.69
C GLY A 9 -7.89 1.69 -8.98
N THR A 10 -8.21 2.31 -10.10
CA THR A 10 -7.68 1.93 -11.42
C THR A 10 -7.10 3.14 -12.17
N ARG A 11 -6.45 2.90 -13.30
CA ARG A 11 -6.00 3.95 -14.23
C ARG A 11 -7.13 4.78 -14.86
N LYS A 12 -8.42 4.44 -14.67
CA LYS A 12 -9.53 5.21 -15.26
C LYS A 12 -10.73 5.42 -14.33
N GLY A 13 -10.55 5.26 -13.03
CA GLY A 13 -11.57 5.55 -12.04
C GLY A 13 -11.52 4.62 -10.83
N LEU A 14 -12.47 4.83 -9.94
CA LEU A 14 -12.69 4.05 -8.73
C LEU A 14 -13.97 3.22 -8.86
N TRP A 15 -13.90 1.97 -8.42
CA TRP A 15 -15.07 1.14 -8.17
C TRP A 15 -15.17 0.88 -6.67
N VAL A 16 -16.41 0.83 -6.18
CA VAL A 16 -16.72 0.56 -4.77
C VAL A 16 -17.53 -0.73 -4.72
N ALA A 17 -16.99 -1.76 -4.08
CA ALA A 17 -17.65 -3.05 -3.92
C ALA A 17 -18.03 -3.29 -2.46
N ARG A 18 -19.21 -3.86 -2.22
CA ARG A 18 -19.77 -4.16 -0.90
C ARG A 18 -20.24 -5.60 -0.87
N SER A 19 -19.87 -6.32 0.18
CA SER A 19 -20.18 -7.73 0.31
C SER A 19 -21.43 -8.01 1.14
N ASP A 20 -21.98 -9.23 1.02
CA ASP A 20 -22.75 -9.80 2.13
C ASP A 20 -21.84 -10.16 3.32
N GLN A 21 -22.42 -10.54 4.46
CA GLN A 21 -21.66 -10.88 5.67
C GLN A 21 -20.66 -12.03 5.45
N ALA A 22 -20.97 -12.99 4.58
CA ALA A 22 -20.10 -14.13 4.29
C ALA A 22 -19.01 -13.82 3.26
N ARG A 23 -19.01 -12.62 2.66
CA ARG A 23 -18.13 -12.22 1.54
C ARG A 23 -18.24 -13.13 0.31
N THR A 24 -19.43 -13.69 0.08
CA THR A 24 -19.72 -14.60 -1.04
C THR A 24 -20.43 -13.93 -2.20
N SER A 25 -21.14 -12.83 -1.96
CA SER A 25 -21.78 -12.01 -2.98
C SER A 25 -21.37 -10.56 -2.81
N TRP A 26 -21.15 -9.87 -3.93
CA TRP A 26 -20.66 -8.50 -3.96
C TRP A 26 -21.53 -7.65 -4.89
N GLU A 27 -21.93 -6.48 -4.40
CA GLU A 27 -22.50 -5.40 -5.21
C GLU A 27 -21.41 -4.39 -5.51
N MET A 28 -21.26 -3.97 -6.76
CA MET A 28 -20.22 -3.05 -7.19
C MET A 28 -20.82 -1.83 -7.89
N THR A 29 -20.40 -0.64 -7.49
CA THR A 29 -20.75 0.65 -8.10
C THR A 29 -19.53 1.34 -8.71
N GLY A 30 -19.79 2.32 -9.58
CA GLY A 30 -18.78 3.07 -10.32
C GLY A 30 -18.95 2.98 -11.85
N PRO A 31 -18.01 3.55 -12.63
CA PRO A 31 -16.81 4.24 -12.15
C PRO A 31 -17.11 5.61 -11.54
N GLU A 32 -16.63 5.83 -10.33
CA GLU A 32 -16.39 7.17 -9.79
C GLU A 32 -15.10 7.73 -10.40
N PHE A 33 -15.04 9.05 -10.57
CA PHE A 33 -13.87 9.73 -11.15
C PHE A 33 -13.44 9.16 -12.52
N LEU A 34 -14.40 8.84 -13.38
CA LEU A 34 -14.13 8.29 -14.72
C LEU A 34 -13.07 9.11 -15.47
N MET A 35 -12.06 8.43 -16.02
CA MET A 35 -10.88 8.98 -16.69
C MET A 35 -9.83 9.65 -15.80
N ASN A 36 -10.00 9.63 -14.47
CA ASN A 36 -8.93 9.94 -13.54
C ASN A 36 -8.24 8.66 -13.08
N GLU A 37 -6.93 8.74 -12.86
CA GLU A 37 -6.15 7.62 -12.36
C GLU A 37 -6.20 7.62 -10.83
N VAL A 38 -6.65 6.52 -10.23
CA VAL A 38 -6.79 6.38 -8.78
C VAL A 38 -5.68 5.48 -8.26
N PHE A 39 -4.75 6.07 -7.50
CA PHE A 39 -3.54 5.38 -7.03
C PHE A 39 -3.51 5.15 -5.53
N SER A 40 -4.30 5.89 -4.77
CA SER A 40 -4.42 5.69 -3.33
C SER A 40 -5.87 5.77 -2.90
N CYS A 41 -6.22 4.83 -2.02
CA CYS A 41 -7.47 4.87 -1.29
C CYS A 41 -7.15 4.67 0.19
N ALA A 42 -8.04 5.14 1.05
CA ALA A 42 -8.10 4.75 2.46
C ALA A 42 -9.55 4.68 2.93
N ILE A 43 -9.79 3.79 3.89
CA ILE A 43 -11.06 3.67 4.60
C ILE A 43 -10.76 3.99 6.06
N ASP A 44 -11.28 5.11 6.54
CA ASP A 44 -11.13 5.55 7.92
C ASP A 44 -12.41 5.24 8.68
N THR A 45 -12.40 4.18 9.48
CA THR A 45 -13.55 3.75 10.31
C THR A 45 -13.56 4.43 11.68
N ARG A 46 -12.62 5.34 11.96
CA ARG A 46 -12.44 5.96 13.28
C ARG A 46 -13.39 7.12 13.50
N GLY A 47 -13.65 7.43 14.77
CA GLY A 47 -14.44 8.60 15.16
C GLY A 47 -15.95 8.47 14.92
N GLY A 48 -16.48 7.25 14.77
CA GLY A 48 -17.93 6.98 14.74
C GLY A 48 -18.61 7.17 13.38
N SER A 49 -17.88 7.62 12.36
CA SER A 49 -18.34 7.64 10.96
C SER A 49 -17.24 7.17 10.03
N THR A 50 -17.60 6.28 9.10
CA THR A 50 -16.67 5.81 8.07
C THR A 50 -16.46 6.90 7.03
N ARG A 51 -15.21 7.33 6.83
CA ARG A 51 -14.81 8.24 5.75
C ARG A 51 -13.96 7.50 4.74
N LEU A 52 -14.26 7.68 3.46
CA LEU A 52 -13.43 7.22 2.36
C LEU A 52 -12.54 8.38 1.89
N LEU A 53 -11.28 8.07 1.59
CA LEU A 53 -10.31 9.02 1.05
C LEU A 53 -9.74 8.46 -0.25
N VAL A 54 -9.64 9.29 -1.28
CA VAL A 54 -9.21 8.87 -2.62
C VAL A 54 -8.24 9.90 -3.20
N GLY A 55 -7.01 9.47 -3.49
CA GLY A 55 -6.06 10.24 -4.27
C GLY A 55 -6.22 9.92 -5.75
N ALA A 56 -6.72 10.88 -6.52
CA ALA A 56 -6.97 10.72 -7.95
C ALA A 56 -6.22 11.78 -8.77
N MET A 57 -5.75 11.38 -9.95
CA MET A 57 -4.97 12.19 -10.87
C MET A 57 -5.74 12.42 -12.16
N SER A 58 -6.06 13.67 -12.46
CA SER A 58 -6.60 14.07 -13.75
C SER A 58 -5.47 14.52 -14.67
N SER A 59 -5.44 14.01 -15.91
CA SER A 59 -4.50 14.49 -16.93
C SER A 59 -4.73 15.96 -17.34
N HIS A 60 -5.88 16.54 -16.99
CA HIS A 60 -6.24 17.92 -17.33
C HIS A 60 -6.14 18.87 -16.14
N PHE A 61 -6.55 18.42 -14.96
CA PHE A 61 -6.66 19.26 -13.75
C PHE A 61 -5.62 18.94 -12.68
N GLY A 62 -4.79 17.90 -12.88
CA GLY A 62 -3.78 17.48 -11.93
C GLY A 62 -4.34 16.63 -10.77
N PRO A 63 -3.52 16.43 -9.73
CA PRO A 63 -3.84 15.54 -8.61
C PRO A 63 -4.75 16.19 -7.57
N GLN A 64 -5.68 15.41 -7.03
CA GLN A 64 -6.60 15.82 -5.97
C GLN A 64 -6.81 14.72 -4.94
N VAL A 65 -7.29 15.12 -3.76
CA VAL A 65 -7.80 14.22 -2.71
C VAL A 65 -9.30 14.46 -2.58
N PHE A 66 -10.07 13.39 -2.76
CA PHE A 66 -11.51 13.36 -2.57
C PHE A 66 -11.86 12.64 -1.27
N ARG A 67 -12.94 13.08 -0.64
CA ARG A 67 -13.49 12.49 0.58
C ARG A 67 -14.94 12.09 0.36
N SER A 68 -15.39 11.04 1.02
CA SER A 68 -16.81 10.68 1.10
C SER A 68 -17.16 10.23 2.51
N ASP A 69 -18.24 10.77 3.06
CA ASP A 69 -18.78 10.41 4.38
C ASP A 69 -20.07 9.55 4.27
N ASP A 70 -20.43 9.13 3.06
CA ASP A 70 -21.64 8.36 2.73
C ASP A 70 -21.31 7.11 1.90
N LEU A 71 -20.13 6.52 2.15
CA LEU A 71 -19.64 5.28 1.54
C LEU A 71 -19.59 5.32 0.00
N GLY A 72 -19.24 6.48 -0.56
CA GLY A 72 -19.08 6.70 -2.00
C GLY A 72 -20.32 7.21 -2.71
N GLY A 73 -21.40 7.56 -1.99
CA GLY A 73 -22.60 8.15 -2.57
C GLY A 73 -22.39 9.59 -3.08
N SER A 74 -21.52 10.33 -2.42
CA SER A 74 -21.09 11.68 -2.81
C SER A 74 -19.64 11.95 -2.40
N TRP A 75 -18.98 12.81 -3.17
CA TRP A 75 -17.57 13.12 -3.01
C TRP A 75 -17.33 14.62 -2.84
N GLN A 76 -16.45 14.99 -1.91
CA GLN A 76 -16.05 16.37 -1.64
C GLN A 76 -14.54 16.55 -1.90
N GLU A 77 -14.18 17.65 -2.55
CA GLU A 77 -12.78 18.08 -2.79
C GLU A 77 -12.48 19.43 -2.12
N THR A 78 -11.21 19.71 -1.86
CA THR A 78 -10.79 20.99 -1.30
C THR A 78 -10.52 21.95 -2.45
N PRO A 79 -11.16 23.14 -2.50
CA PRO A 79 -10.95 24.08 -3.58
C PRO A 79 -9.47 24.40 -3.80
N ASN A 80 -9.01 24.22 -5.04
CA ASN A 80 -7.62 24.35 -5.49
C ASN A 80 -6.67 23.25 -4.96
N GLY A 81 -7.20 22.10 -4.52
CA GLY A 81 -6.43 20.93 -4.09
C GLY A 81 -6.07 20.93 -2.60
N ALA A 82 -6.12 19.75 -1.98
CA ALA A 82 -5.90 19.52 -0.55
C ALA A 82 -4.41 19.48 -0.15
N ILE A 83 -3.54 19.05 -1.06
CA ILE A 83 -2.09 18.94 -0.86
C ILE A 83 -1.39 19.93 -1.79
N ARG A 84 -0.53 20.79 -1.23
CA ARG A 84 0.30 21.72 -2.00
C ARG A 84 1.71 21.75 -1.46
N PHE A 85 2.66 21.72 -2.38
CA PHE A 85 4.06 21.97 -2.06
C PHE A 85 4.25 23.46 -1.74
N PRO A 86 4.94 23.81 -0.64
CA PRO A 86 5.31 25.19 -0.35
C PRO A 86 6.14 25.81 -1.48
N GLU A 87 5.93 27.10 -1.77
CA GLU A 87 6.55 27.80 -2.92
C GLU A 87 8.08 27.73 -2.92
N ASP A 88 8.70 27.76 -1.74
CA ASP A 88 10.15 27.69 -1.54
C ASP A 88 10.76 26.36 -1.99
N THR A 89 9.94 25.30 -2.11
CA THR A 89 10.41 23.98 -2.57
C THR A 89 10.65 23.91 -4.07
N GLY A 90 10.10 24.86 -4.85
CA GLY A 90 10.13 24.82 -6.32
C GLY A 90 9.51 23.55 -6.92
N SER A 91 8.72 22.80 -6.15
CA SER A 91 8.14 21.51 -6.52
C SER A 91 6.62 21.62 -6.64
N ALA A 92 6.02 20.70 -7.37
CA ALA A 92 4.57 20.58 -7.51
C ALA A 92 4.15 19.14 -7.25
N LEU A 93 2.91 18.98 -6.76
CA LEU A 93 2.34 17.65 -6.58
C LEU A 93 2.12 17.01 -7.95
N GLU A 94 2.75 15.86 -8.16
CA GLU A 94 2.49 15.03 -9.34
C GLU A 94 1.43 13.97 -8.99
N GLN A 95 1.53 13.35 -7.80
CA GLN A 95 0.66 12.23 -7.49
C GLN A 95 0.56 11.96 -5.99
N VAL A 96 -0.62 11.53 -5.53
CA VAL A 96 -0.84 11.02 -4.16
C VAL A 96 -0.75 9.49 -4.19
N TRP A 97 0.38 8.97 -3.72
CA TRP A 97 0.70 7.55 -3.76
C TRP A 97 0.16 6.76 -2.57
N GLN A 98 -0.06 7.42 -1.44
CA GLN A 98 -0.58 6.77 -0.25
C GLN A 98 -1.43 7.73 0.57
N LEU A 99 -2.51 7.21 1.14
CA LEU A 99 -3.31 7.87 2.17
C LEU A 99 -3.40 6.91 3.35
N THR A 100 -3.15 7.39 4.56
CA THR A 100 -3.09 6.52 5.74
C THR A 100 -3.71 7.25 6.94
N PRO A 101 -4.92 6.84 7.38
CA PRO A 101 -5.47 7.23 8.67
C PRO A 101 -4.47 6.87 9.78
N ALA A 102 -4.28 7.78 10.74
CA ALA A 102 -3.45 7.51 11.92
C ALA A 102 -4.11 6.45 12.84
N PRO A 103 -3.51 6.09 13.99
CA PRO A 103 -4.16 5.23 14.98
C PRO A 103 -5.38 5.90 15.65
N ASP A 104 -6.14 5.14 16.43
CA ASP A 104 -7.35 5.62 17.14
C ASP A 104 -7.06 6.76 18.14
N SER A 105 -5.82 6.87 18.62
CA SER A 105 -5.37 7.98 19.47
C SER A 105 -5.38 9.34 18.77
N GLU A 106 -5.40 9.36 17.43
CA GLU A 106 -5.38 10.57 16.61
C GLU A 106 -6.48 10.53 15.51
N PRO A 107 -7.77 10.49 15.86
CA PRO A 107 -8.87 10.19 14.92
C PRO A 107 -9.10 11.28 13.85
N GLY A 108 -8.51 12.46 14.01
CA GLY A 108 -8.52 13.53 13.02
C GLY A 108 -7.35 13.48 12.03
N VAL A 109 -6.36 12.62 12.26
CA VAL A 109 -5.08 12.67 11.55
C VAL A 109 -5.06 11.69 10.38
N VAL A 110 -4.63 12.18 9.24
CA VAL A 110 -4.40 11.41 8.01
C VAL A 110 -3.06 11.82 7.43
N TYR A 111 -2.23 10.84 7.07
CA TYR A 111 -0.98 11.09 6.36
C TYR A 111 -1.15 10.85 4.86
N ALA A 112 -0.41 11.61 4.06
CA ALA A 112 -0.33 11.42 2.62
C ALA A 112 1.12 11.33 2.16
N GLY A 113 1.40 10.34 1.31
CA GLY A 113 2.69 10.12 0.68
C GLY A 113 2.59 10.46 -0.80
N THR A 114 3.54 11.24 -1.32
CA THR A 114 3.40 11.84 -2.65
C THR A 114 4.56 11.51 -3.58
N GLN A 115 4.37 11.91 -4.84
CA GLN A 115 5.42 12.15 -5.83
C GLN A 115 5.44 13.66 -6.17
N PRO A 116 6.61 14.32 -6.16
CA PRO A 116 7.89 13.85 -5.62
C PRO A 116 7.81 13.38 -4.17
N SER A 117 8.82 12.63 -3.70
CA SER A 117 8.81 12.00 -2.36
C SER A 117 8.74 13.04 -1.25
N ALA A 118 7.53 13.20 -0.71
CA ALA A 118 7.22 14.04 0.44
C ALA A 118 6.12 13.39 1.28
N LEU A 119 6.18 13.66 2.58
CA LEU A 119 5.17 13.26 3.55
C LEU A 119 4.36 14.49 3.93
N PHE A 120 3.05 14.34 3.94
CA PHE A 120 2.11 15.36 4.38
C PHE A 120 1.25 14.82 5.52
N ARG A 121 0.81 15.71 6.39
CA ARG A 121 -0.07 15.42 7.52
C ARG A 121 -1.30 16.33 7.46
N SER A 122 -2.47 15.73 7.58
CA SER A 122 -3.75 16.40 7.83
C SER A 122 -4.10 16.25 9.30
N ALA A 123 -4.73 17.27 9.88
CA ALA A 123 -5.32 17.24 11.23
C ALA A 123 -6.86 17.35 11.21
N ASP A 124 -7.45 17.35 10.02
CA ASP A 124 -8.86 17.62 9.76
C ASP A 124 -9.52 16.50 8.95
N ARG A 125 -9.09 15.25 9.14
CA ARG A 125 -9.62 14.05 8.44
C ARG A 125 -9.46 14.12 6.92
N GLY A 126 -8.31 14.60 6.46
CA GLY A 126 -7.90 14.62 5.06
C GLY A 126 -8.45 15.79 4.24
N GLU A 127 -8.91 16.87 4.87
CA GLU A 127 -9.42 18.04 4.16
C GLU A 127 -8.30 18.97 3.70
N THR A 128 -7.33 19.23 4.56
CA THR A 128 -6.12 19.98 4.23
C THR A 128 -4.89 19.28 4.75
N PHE A 129 -3.77 19.46 4.06
CA PHE A 129 -2.53 18.78 4.35
C PHE A 129 -1.36 19.75 4.43
N GLU A 130 -0.54 19.59 5.46
CA GLU A 130 0.70 20.33 5.66
C GLU A 130 1.91 19.42 5.45
N MET A 131 2.95 19.93 4.82
CA MET A 131 4.17 19.16 4.55
C MET A 131 4.96 18.92 5.83
N VAL A 132 5.40 17.68 6.05
CA VAL A 132 6.37 17.33 7.09
C VAL A 132 7.76 17.77 6.63
N ARG A 133 8.14 19.00 6.98
CA ARG A 133 9.39 19.64 6.53
C ARG A 133 10.63 18.87 6.91
N ALA A 134 10.69 18.28 8.10
CA ALA A 134 11.88 17.55 8.54
C ALA A 134 12.30 16.41 7.59
N LEU A 135 11.35 15.71 6.98
CA LEU A 135 11.66 14.67 5.99
C LEU A 135 12.01 15.26 4.63
N TRP A 136 11.36 16.36 4.23
CA TRP A 136 11.66 17.07 2.99
C TRP A 136 13.04 17.74 3.02
N ASP A 137 13.43 18.31 4.14
CA ASP A 137 14.70 18.99 4.32
C ASP A 137 15.82 18.02 4.75
N HIS A 138 15.54 16.71 4.78
CA HIS A 138 16.50 15.68 5.17
C HIS A 138 17.72 15.66 4.21
N PRO A 139 18.97 15.59 4.70
CA PRO A 139 20.18 15.66 3.86
C PRO A 139 20.27 14.60 2.76
N HIS A 140 19.68 13.42 2.97
CA HIS A 140 19.68 12.34 1.97
C HIS A 140 18.71 12.60 0.81
N ARG A 141 17.73 13.52 0.95
CA ARG A 141 16.66 13.70 -0.05
C ARG A 141 17.20 13.98 -1.44
N GLU A 142 18.23 14.81 -1.55
CA GLU A 142 18.84 15.16 -2.85
C GLU A 142 19.46 13.96 -3.57
N GLN A 143 19.73 12.88 -2.84
CA GLN A 143 20.30 11.64 -3.35
C GLN A 143 19.26 10.52 -3.51
N TRP A 144 18.03 10.71 -3.03
CA TRP A 144 16.94 9.80 -3.34
C TRP A 144 16.67 9.85 -4.84
N GLY A 145 16.72 8.71 -5.52
CA GLY A 145 16.42 8.59 -6.94
C GLY A 145 14.99 8.16 -7.19
N GLY A 146 14.46 8.38 -8.40
CA GLY A 146 13.21 7.76 -8.83
C GLY A 146 13.44 6.34 -9.35
N GLY A 147 12.53 5.42 -9.02
CA GLY A 147 12.40 4.17 -9.78
C GLY A 147 11.60 4.39 -11.07
N PHE A 148 11.46 3.35 -11.91
CA PHE A 148 10.60 3.40 -13.12
C PHE A 148 9.14 3.78 -12.85
N GLY A 149 8.67 3.61 -11.61
CA GLY A 149 7.33 3.99 -11.18
C GLY A 149 7.20 5.41 -10.62
N GLY A 150 8.26 6.23 -10.66
CA GLY A 150 8.32 7.55 -10.01
C GLY A 150 8.96 7.51 -8.63
N GLN A 151 9.41 8.68 -8.16
CA GLN A 151 10.02 8.86 -6.83
C GLN A 151 8.92 9.13 -5.80
N ALA A 152 8.47 8.09 -5.08
CA ALA A 152 7.30 8.20 -4.22
C ALA A 152 7.52 7.68 -2.80
N ILE A 153 6.96 8.39 -1.82
CA ILE A 153 6.63 7.82 -0.51
C ILE A 153 5.31 7.06 -0.67
N HIS A 154 5.40 5.73 -0.68
CA HIS A 154 4.27 4.83 -0.97
C HIS A 154 3.84 4.01 0.25
N THR A 155 4.66 3.97 1.29
CA THR A 155 4.33 3.30 2.54
C THR A 155 4.47 4.28 3.69
N ILE A 156 3.42 4.35 4.51
CA ILE A 156 3.34 5.18 5.72
C ILE A 156 2.71 4.29 6.78
N LEU A 157 3.40 4.11 7.90
CA LEU A 157 3.03 3.22 8.99
C LEU A 157 3.23 3.97 10.31
N PRO A 158 2.25 4.77 10.75
CA PRO A 158 2.20 5.27 12.13
C PRO A 158 2.21 4.09 13.10
N ASP A 159 2.94 4.19 14.20
CA ASP A 159 2.96 3.14 15.23
C ASP A 159 1.63 3.14 16.01
N PRO A 160 0.91 2.01 16.09
CA PRO A 160 -0.38 1.93 16.78
C PRO A 160 -0.28 2.13 18.30
N ALA A 161 0.90 1.92 18.89
CA ALA A 161 1.13 2.04 20.33
C ALA A 161 1.80 3.36 20.74
N ASP A 162 2.46 4.05 19.81
CA ASP A 162 3.20 5.28 20.10
C ASP A 162 3.07 6.31 18.95
N PRO A 163 2.29 7.39 19.12
CA PRO A 163 2.11 8.40 18.07
C PRO A 163 3.39 9.17 17.72
N ALA A 164 4.44 9.11 18.55
CA ALA A 164 5.73 9.70 18.22
C ALA A 164 6.51 8.87 17.19
N ARG A 165 6.15 7.61 16.99
CA ARG A 165 6.87 6.66 16.12
C ARG A 165 6.14 6.45 14.81
N MET A 166 6.88 6.52 13.71
CA MET A 166 6.34 6.26 12.37
C MET A 166 7.42 5.72 11.45
N THR A 167 7.04 4.81 10.56
CA THR A 167 7.89 4.28 9.50
C THR A 167 7.34 4.72 8.15
N VAL A 168 8.22 5.19 7.27
CA VAL A 168 7.90 5.46 5.86
C VAL A 168 8.84 4.69 4.95
N ALA A 169 8.38 4.34 3.76
CA ALA A 169 9.24 3.75 2.74
C ALA A 169 8.98 4.35 1.36
N MET A 170 10.05 4.40 0.56
CA MET A 170 10.05 5.04 -0.75
C MET A 170 10.84 4.25 -1.81
N SER A 171 10.49 4.46 -3.08
CA SER A 171 11.20 3.92 -4.24
C SER A 171 11.80 5.07 -5.05
N THR A 172 13.09 5.38 -5.02
CA THR A 172 14.18 4.81 -4.20
C THR A 172 14.57 5.76 -3.08
N GLY A 173 15.17 5.22 -2.02
CA GLY A 173 15.60 5.96 -0.83
C GLY A 173 15.63 5.03 0.37
N GLY A 174 14.73 4.06 0.42
CA GLY A 174 14.67 3.03 1.45
C GLY A 174 13.56 3.28 2.47
N VAL A 175 13.76 2.73 3.66
CA VAL A 175 12.94 2.92 4.85
C VAL A 175 13.52 4.03 5.70
N TYR A 176 12.66 4.91 6.21
CA TYR A 176 12.99 5.95 7.17
C TYR A 176 12.03 5.91 8.36
N GLN A 177 12.53 6.28 9.53
CA GLN A 177 11.77 6.25 10.76
C GLN A 177 11.95 7.53 11.58
N THR A 178 10.88 7.94 12.24
CA THR A 178 10.89 8.96 13.28
C THR A 178 10.53 8.32 14.62
N GLN A 179 11.03 8.90 15.71
CA GLN A 179 10.69 8.57 17.10
C GLN A 179 10.25 9.81 17.89
N ASP A 180 10.05 10.94 17.19
CA ASP A 180 9.82 12.28 17.75
C ASP A 180 8.70 13.00 16.99
N SER A 181 7.64 12.28 16.62
CA SER A 181 6.45 12.82 15.93
C SER A 181 6.76 13.46 14.57
N GLY A 182 7.85 13.05 13.92
CA GLY A 182 8.28 13.54 12.62
C GLY A 182 9.19 14.77 12.67
N GLU A 183 9.73 15.15 13.83
CA GLU A 183 10.72 16.23 13.97
C GLU A 183 12.09 15.85 13.39
N SER A 184 12.46 14.57 13.45
CA SER A 184 13.65 14.02 12.81
C SER A 184 13.41 12.63 12.21
N TRP A 185 14.27 12.25 11.27
CA TRP A 185 14.13 11.01 10.50
C TRP A 185 15.48 10.32 10.34
N ASN A 186 15.52 9.00 10.55
CA ASN A 186 16.72 8.18 10.40
C ASN A 186 16.48 7.06 9.39
N PRO A 187 17.47 6.69 8.56
CA PRO A 187 17.37 5.52 7.69
C PRO A 187 17.33 4.22 8.51
N ALA A 188 16.53 3.25 8.05
CA ALA A 188 16.29 1.98 8.75
C ALA A 188 16.41 0.79 7.79
N ASN A 189 17.56 0.67 7.11
CA ASN A 189 17.78 -0.25 5.99
C ASN A 189 18.82 -1.36 6.25
N ALA A 190 19.30 -1.50 7.48
CA ALA A 190 20.34 -2.48 7.79
C ALA A 190 19.89 -3.90 7.41
N GLY A 191 20.67 -4.58 6.56
CA GLY A 191 20.31 -5.90 6.06
C GLY A 191 19.33 -5.92 4.86
N VAL A 192 18.97 -4.77 4.29
CA VAL A 192 18.20 -4.67 3.03
C VAL A 192 19.13 -4.36 1.86
N LYS A 193 19.14 -5.25 0.86
CA LYS A 193 20.08 -5.18 -0.27
C LYS A 193 19.65 -4.13 -1.31
N ALA A 194 20.61 -3.39 -1.87
CA ALA A 194 20.45 -2.55 -3.05
C ALA A 194 21.43 -2.99 -4.14
N TYR A 195 21.11 -4.08 -4.86
CA TYR A 195 22.05 -4.73 -5.82
C TYR A 195 22.51 -3.82 -6.97
N PHE A 196 21.77 -2.75 -7.26
CA PHE A 196 22.05 -1.80 -8.33
C PHE A 196 22.99 -0.65 -7.89
N LEU A 197 23.37 -0.60 -6.61
CA LEU A 197 24.33 0.37 -6.07
C LEU A 197 25.74 -0.24 -5.93
N PRO A 198 26.80 0.59 -5.95
CA PRO A 198 28.18 0.10 -5.82
C PRO A 198 28.43 -0.66 -4.51
N ASP A 199 27.89 -0.15 -3.39
CA ASP A 199 27.74 -0.89 -2.15
C ASP A 199 26.37 -1.58 -2.17
N PRO A 200 26.30 -2.92 -2.12
CA PRO A 200 25.02 -3.63 -2.11
C PRO A 200 24.28 -3.54 -0.76
N TRP A 201 24.92 -3.03 0.31
CA TRP A 201 24.31 -2.86 1.63
C TRP A 201 24.45 -1.41 2.14
N PRO A 202 24.01 -0.41 1.37
CA PRO A 202 24.18 0.98 1.74
C PRO A 202 23.21 1.37 2.87
N GLU A 203 23.52 2.45 3.59
CA GLU A 203 22.65 3.02 4.61
C GLU A 203 21.26 3.43 4.04
N PHE A 204 21.23 3.91 2.79
CA PHE A 204 20.02 4.33 2.09
C PHE A 204 20.15 4.11 0.58
N GLY A 205 19.05 4.29 -0.15
CA GLY A 205 18.98 4.15 -1.61
C GLY A 205 18.32 2.86 -2.09
N GLN A 206 17.85 2.01 -1.17
CA GLN A 206 17.06 0.83 -1.48
C GLN A 206 15.80 1.22 -2.26
N CYS A 207 15.35 0.32 -3.16
CA CYS A 207 14.12 0.46 -3.91
C CYS A 207 13.03 -0.40 -3.25
N VAL A 208 12.61 0.01 -2.06
CA VAL A 208 11.57 -0.69 -1.30
C VAL A 208 10.26 -0.59 -2.07
N HIS A 209 9.54 -1.70 -2.24
CA HIS A 209 8.26 -1.72 -2.94
C HIS A 209 7.07 -1.66 -1.99
N LYS A 210 7.13 -2.32 -0.84
CA LYS A 210 6.09 -2.22 0.19
C LYS A 210 6.63 -2.67 1.54
N VAL A 211 6.18 -2.03 2.61
CA VAL A 211 6.35 -2.53 3.99
C VAL A 211 4.96 -2.78 4.58
N ALA A 212 4.78 -3.91 5.25
CA ALA A 212 3.58 -4.26 6.00
C ALA A 212 3.94 -4.46 7.47
N ARG A 213 3.11 -3.94 8.37
CA ARG A 213 3.27 -4.05 9.83
C ARG A 213 2.10 -4.83 10.40
N HIS A 214 2.38 -5.75 11.31
CA HIS A 214 1.32 -6.43 12.05
C HIS A 214 0.65 -5.45 13.05
N PRO A 215 -0.68 -5.33 13.08
CA PRO A 215 -1.37 -4.33 13.90
C PRO A 215 -1.21 -4.56 15.41
N GLY A 216 -1.10 -5.81 15.86
CA GLY A 216 -0.90 -6.17 17.27
C GLY A 216 0.55 -6.34 17.73
N HIS A 217 1.51 -6.27 16.80
CA HIS A 217 2.95 -6.54 17.04
C HIS A 217 3.79 -5.59 16.19
N PRO A 218 3.83 -4.29 16.54
CA PRO A 218 4.37 -3.25 15.68
C PRO A 218 5.88 -3.36 15.42
N GLU A 219 6.61 -4.08 16.27
CA GLU A 219 8.00 -4.46 16.09
C GLU A 219 8.22 -5.42 14.91
N ARG A 220 7.20 -6.22 14.56
CA ARG A 220 7.27 -7.12 13.42
C ARG A 220 6.74 -6.44 12.15
N MET A 221 7.65 -6.31 11.19
CA MET A 221 7.33 -5.82 9.86
C MET A 221 7.95 -6.72 8.78
N TYR A 222 7.28 -6.73 7.64
CA TYR A 222 7.72 -7.45 6.45
C TYR A 222 7.89 -6.47 5.29
N LEU A 223 8.90 -6.70 4.46
CA LEU A 223 9.30 -5.78 3.40
C LEU A 223 9.51 -6.54 2.10
N GLN A 224 8.79 -6.14 1.05
CA GLN A 224 9.12 -6.48 -0.32
C GLN A 224 10.02 -5.37 -0.89
N ASN A 225 11.23 -5.73 -1.27
CA ASN A 225 12.18 -4.85 -1.94
C ASN A 225 12.14 -5.07 -3.45
N HIS A 226 12.90 -4.28 -4.23
CA HIS A 226 13.11 -4.56 -5.65
C HIS A 226 13.60 -5.99 -5.88
N HIS A 227 14.62 -6.41 -5.13
CA HIS A 227 14.99 -7.81 -4.99
C HIS A 227 15.13 -8.16 -3.51
N GLY A 228 14.44 -9.21 -3.12
CA GLY A 228 14.42 -9.72 -1.77
C GLY A 228 13.11 -9.43 -1.05
N VAL A 229 12.73 -10.41 -0.23
CA VAL A 229 11.67 -10.34 0.77
C VAL A 229 12.36 -10.41 2.13
N TYR A 230 12.01 -9.51 3.03
CA TYR A 230 12.68 -9.32 4.32
C TYR A 230 11.68 -9.25 5.47
N ARG A 231 12.17 -9.58 6.67
CA ARG A 231 11.47 -9.41 7.95
C ARG A 231 12.36 -8.66 8.93
N THR A 232 11.75 -7.85 9.77
CA THR A 232 12.35 -7.33 11.01
C THR A 232 11.51 -7.80 12.19
N ASP A 233 12.17 -8.08 13.32
CA ASP A 233 11.56 -8.38 14.61
C ASP A 233 11.92 -7.32 15.67
N ASP A 234 12.68 -6.29 15.28
CA ASP A 234 13.24 -5.24 16.15
C ASP A 234 12.75 -3.85 15.73
N GLY A 235 11.60 -3.78 15.07
CA GLY A 235 11.00 -2.52 14.67
C GLY A 235 11.75 -1.80 13.54
N GLY A 236 12.57 -2.51 12.75
CA GLY A 236 13.29 -1.97 11.60
C GLY A 236 14.75 -1.61 11.85
N GLU A 237 15.28 -1.89 13.05
CA GLU A 237 16.72 -1.73 13.34
C GLU A 237 17.56 -2.66 12.44
N SER A 238 17.08 -3.88 12.19
CA SER A 238 17.70 -4.81 11.25
C SER A 238 16.68 -5.66 10.50
N TRP A 239 17.04 -6.03 9.27
CA TRP A 239 16.22 -6.82 8.36
C TRP A 239 16.93 -8.11 7.96
N THR A 240 16.20 -9.23 8.00
CA THR A 240 16.68 -10.55 7.57
C THR A 240 15.92 -10.99 6.33
N SER A 241 16.62 -11.51 5.33
CA SER A 241 15.96 -12.04 4.14
C SER A 241 15.19 -13.33 4.47
N ILE A 242 13.94 -13.38 4.00
CA ILE A 242 13.02 -14.50 4.12
C ILE A 242 12.56 -15.00 2.75
N ALA A 243 13.32 -14.71 1.69
CA ALA A 243 12.95 -15.07 0.32
C ALA A 243 13.19 -16.55 -0.03
N ALA A 244 13.84 -17.32 0.86
CA ALA A 244 14.18 -18.71 0.59
C ALA A 244 12.91 -19.56 0.38
N GLY A 245 12.87 -20.31 -0.72
CA GLY A 245 11.71 -21.14 -1.10
C GLY A 245 10.69 -20.47 -2.01
N LEU A 246 10.76 -19.14 -2.18
CA LEU A 246 9.94 -18.45 -3.19
C LEU A 246 10.44 -18.75 -4.61
N PRO A 247 9.56 -18.74 -5.62
CA PRO A 247 9.93 -18.96 -7.02
C PRO A 247 10.68 -17.75 -7.63
N SER A 248 10.59 -16.59 -6.98
CA SER A 248 11.29 -15.35 -7.30
C SER A 248 11.35 -14.49 -6.03
N ASP A 249 12.41 -13.68 -5.89
CA ASP A 249 12.56 -12.68 -4.82
C ASP A 249 12.09 -11.28 -5.25
N PHE A 250 11.62 -11.15 -6.50
CA PHE A 250 11.07 -9.93 -7.06
C PHE A 250 9.53 -9.96 -6.98
N GLY A 251 8.94 -8.86 -6.53
CA GLY A 251 7.50 -8.70 -6.36
C GLY A 251 7.16 -7.27 -5.99
N PHE A 252 5.89 -6.92 -5.81
CA PHE A 252 5.50 -5.57 -5.39
C PHE A 252 4.73 -5.55 -4.05
N PRO A 253 3.60 -6.27 -3.91
CA PRO A 253 2.86 -6.27 -2.65
C PRO A 253 3.50 -7.20 -1.63
N ILE A 254 3.35 -6.82 -0.36
CA ILE A 254 3.47 -7.70 0.80
C ILE A 254 2.35 -7.34 1.76
N VAL A 255 1.66 -8.34 2.29
CA VAL A 255 0.46 -8.17 3.13
C VAL A 255 0.58 -9.10 4.33
N VAL A 256 0.22 -8.63 5.53
CA VAL A 256 0.18 -9.45 6.74
C VAL A 256 -1.25 -9.87 7.03
N ASP A 257 -1.42 -11.03 7.66
CA ASP A 257 -2.67 -11.35 8.32
C ASP A 257 -2.83 -10.46 9.56
N PRO A 258 -4.01 -9.84 9.82
CA PRO A 258 -4.20 -8.99 10.99
C PRO A 258 -4.36 -9.78 12.30
N HIS A 259 -4.62 -11.09 12.22
CA HIS A 259 -4.89 -11.95 13.38
C HIS A 259 -3.73 -12.91 13.70
N ASP A 260 -2.76 -13.04 12.79
CA ASP A 260 -1.56 -13.86 12.98
C ASP A 260 -0.29 -13.15 12.51
N VAL A 261 0.58 -12.86 13.49
CA VAL A 261 1.85 -12.16 13.33
C VAL A 261 2.89 -12.93 12.51
N ASP A 262 2.77 -14.25 12.42
CA ASP A 262 3.66 -15.10 11.62
C ASP A 262 3.15 -15.28 10.18
N THR A 263 1.92 -14.85 9.89
CA THR A 263 1.30 -15.03 8.57
C THR A 263 1.50 -13.81 7.66
N VAL A 264 2.12 -14.07 6.50
CA VAL A 264 2.43 -13.05 5.49
C VAL A 264 2.22 -13.59 4.08
N TYR A 265 1.73 -12.73 3.19
CA TYR A 265 1.42 -13.02 1.81
C TYR A 265 2.25 -12.16 0.86
N VAL A 266 2.73 -12.76 -0.23
CA VAL A 266 3.42 -12.07 -1.33
C VAL A 266 2.89 -12.52 -2.68
N PHE A 267 3.13 -11.72 -3.71
CA PHE A 267 2.83 -12.06 -5.11
C PHE A 267 4.12 -11.94 -5.95
N PRO A 268 4.88 -13.04 -6.11
CA PRO A 268 6.14 -13.02 -6.86
C PRO A 268 5.91 -12.82 -8.36
N VAL A 269 6.77 -12.03 -9.00
CA VAL A 269 6.88 -11.92 -10.46
C VAL A 269 8.32 -12.20 -10.89
N VAL A 270 8.56 -12.51 -12.17
CA VAL A 270 9.85 -13.06 -12.61
C VAL A 270 11.02 -12.08 -12.36
N ALA A 271 10.90 -10.84 -12.83
CA ALA A 271 11.94 -9.82 -12.67
C ALA A 271 11.42 -8.40 -12.94
N ASP A 272 12.27 -7.40 -12.76
CA ASP A 272 12.02 -6.00 -13.12
C ASP A 272 11.73 -5.81 -14.62
N GLY A 273 12.43 -6.55 -15.47
CA GLY A 273 12.25 -6.61 -16.93
C GLY A 273 11.19 -7.60 -17.41
N GLU A 274 10.66 -8.45 -16.53
CA GLU A 274 9.64 -9.47 -16.84
C GLU A 274 8.58 -9.49 -15.73
N ARG A 275 7.74 -8.45 -15.70
CA ARG A 275 6.74 -8.20 -14.63
C ARG A 275 5.48 -9.05 -14.80
N ILE A 276 5.66 -10.35 -14.92
CA ILE A 276 4.59 -11.36 -14.96
C ILE A 276 4.88 -12.44 -13.91
N PRO A 277 3.86 -13.17 -13.41
CA PRO A 277 4.09 -14.27 -12.50
C PRO A 277 4.91 -15.38 -13.15
N PRO A 278 5.75 -16.12 -12.39
CA PRO A 278 6.49 -17.26 -12.92
C PRO A 278 5.60 -18.25 -13.68
N GLY A 279 5.93 -18.50 -14.94
CA GLY A 279 5.18 -19.39 -15.83
C GLY A 279 3.83 -18.84 -16.31
N GLY A 280 3.54 -17.55 -16.12
CA GLY A 280 2.25 -16.97 -16.46
C GLY A 280 1.10 -17.46 -15.56
N ARG A 281 1.42 -17.84 -14.32
CA ARG A 281 0.50 -18.42 -13.34
C ARG A 281 0.39 -17.50 -12.12
N PRO A 282 -0.75 -16.80 -11.92
CA PRO A 282 -0.92 -15.94 -10.76
C PRO A 282 -1.03 -16.83 -9.53
N ARG A 283 -0.06 -16.70 -8.62
CA ARG A 283 0.02 -17.44 -7.37
C ARG A 283 0.30 -16.47 -6.24
N VAL A 284 -0.54 -16.52 -5.22
CA VAL A 284 -0.22 -15.89 -3.94
C VAL A 284 0.63 -16.89 -3.16
N TRP A 285 1.71 -16.43 -2.54
CA TRP A 285 2.54 -17.26 -1.68
C TRP A 285 2.34 -16.81 -0.24
N ARG A 286 2.08 -17.77 0.65
CA ARG A 286 1.86 -17.52 2.07
C ARG A 286 2.93 -18.22 2.90
N SER A 287 3.46 -17.50 3.86
CA SER A 287 4.16 -18.08 5.00
C SER A 287 3.23 -18.05 6.22
N THR A 288 3.29 -19.06 7.09
CA THR A 288 2.65 -19.09 8.41
C THR A 288 3.67 -19.28 9.54
N ASP A 289 4.96 -19.06 9.25
CA ASP A 289 6.08 -19.24 10.17
C ASP A 289 7.10 -18.08 10.05
N ALA A 290 6.57 -16.87 9.83
CA ALA A 290 7.33 -15.63 9.69
C ALA A 290 8.38 -15.64 8.56
N GLY A 291 8.15 -16.40 7.50
CA GLY A 291 8.94 -16.45 6.28
C GLY A 291 10.01 -17.53 6.27
N ALA A 292 9.95 -18.49 7.21
CA ALA A 292 10.86 -19.62 7.20
C ALA A 292 10.52 -20.63 6.10
N THR A 293 9.23 -20.82 5.81
CA THR A 293 8.74 -21.62 4.69
C THR A 293 7.58 -20.92 3.97
N TRP A 294 7.38 -21.27 2.70
CA TRP A 294 6.34 -20.68 1.86
C TRP A 294 5.51 -21.75 1.17
N ALA A 295 4.19 -21.54 1.12
CA ALA A 295 3.22 -22.37 0.43
C ALA A 295 2.58 -21.59 -0.73
N GLU A 296 2.41 -22.26 -1.86
CA GLU A 296 1.68 -21.73 -3.03
C GLU A 296 0.16 -21.82 -2.78
N LEU A 297 -0.54 -20.70 -2.97
CA LEU A 297 -2.00 -20.59 -2.93
C LEU A 297 -2.52 -20.30 -4.34
N SER A 298 -3.28 -21.26 -4.89
CA SER A 298 -3.63 -21.29 -6.32
C SER A 298 -5.09 -21.59 -6.62
N LYS A 299 -5.82 -22.23 -5.70
CA LYS A 299 -7.15 -22.77 -5.97
C LYS A 299 -8.12 -21.66 -6.36
N GLY A 300 -8.63 -21.73 -7.60
CA GLY A 300 -9.56 -20.74 -8.16
C GLY A 300 -8.90 -19.58 -8.91
N LEU A 301 -7.57 -19.49 -8.91
CA LEU A 301 -6.81 -18.60 -9.78
C LEU A 301 -6.56 -19.25 -11.15
N PRO A 302 -6.31 -18.47 -12.22
CA PRO A 302 -5.94 -19.00 -13.53
C PRO A 302 -4.75 -19.98 -13.48
N GLU A 303 -4.80 -21.06 -14.26
CA GLU A 303 -3.71 -22.04 -14.32
C GLU A 303 -2.58 -21.65 -15.27
N GLU A 304 -2.86 -20.79 -16.25
CA GLU A 304 -1.91 -20.27 -17.24
C GLU A 304 -2.48 -19.00 -17.91
N GLY A 305 -1.68 -18.35 -18.75
CA GLY A 305 -2.14 -17.23 -19.57
C GLY A 305 -2.27 -15.89 -18.84
N PHE A 306 -1.73 -15.78 -17.63
CA PHE A 306 -1.76 -14.54 -16.85
C PHE A 306 -0.45 -13.76 -17.04
N TYR A 307 -0.53 -12.68 -17.83
CA TYR A 307 0.62 -11.86 -18.20
C TYR A 307 0.57 -10.45 -17.58
N ALA A 308 -0.13 -10.31 -16.44
CA ALA A 308 -0.26 -9.06 -15.72
C ALA A 308 0.49 -9.09 -14.39
N CYS A 309 0.86 -7.91 -13.89
CA CYS A 309 1.44 -7.75 -12.57
C CYS A 309 0.35 -7.43 -11.54
N VAL A 310 0.64 -7.68 -10.25
CA VAL A 310 -0.07 -7.08 -9.12
C VAL A 310 0.84 -5.98 -8.55
N MET A 311 0.33 -4.76 -8.42
CA MET A 311 1.11 -3.61 -7.94
C MET A 311 1.15 -3.54 -6.40
N ARG A 312 2.03 -2.67 -5.88
CA ARG A 312 2.36 -2.51 -4.44
C ARG A 312 1.13 -2.48 -3.53
N ASP A 313 0.12 -1.73 -3.93
CA ASP A 313 -1.10 -1.52 -3.16
C ASP A 313 -2.31 -2.25 -3.72
N ALA A 314 -2.13 -3.06 -4.78
CA ALA A 314 -3.20 -3.81 -5.42
C ALA A 314 -3.40 -5.20 -4.77
N MET A 315 -2.92 -5.39 -3.54
CA MET A 315 -3.22 -6.54 -2.69
C MET A 315 -3.44 -6.06 -1.26
N VAL A 316 -4.47 -6.57 -0.59
CA VAL A 316 -4.85 -6.14 0.76
C VAL A 316 -5.56 -7.26 1.52
N ALA A 317 -5.47 -7.25 2.84
CA ALA A 317 -6.25 -8.10 3.73
C ALA A 317 -7.30 -7.25 4.49
N ASP A 318 -8.49 -7.80 4.73
CA ASP A 318 -9.45 -7.23 5.67
C ASP A 318 -9.25 -7.81 7.08
N THR A 319 -10.07 -7.36 8.04
CA THR A 319 -10.06 -7.84 9.44
C THR A 319 -11.17 -8.85 9.75
N GLY A 320 -11.76 -9.47 8.73
CA GLY A 320 -12.78 -10.51 8.89
C GLY A 320 -12.19 -11.78 9.51
N GLU A 321 -13.07 -12.66 9.96
CA GLU A 321 -12.71 -13.95 10.55
C GLU A 321 -13.48 -15.07 9.84
N PRO A 322 -12.85 -15.86 8.94
CA PRO A 322 -11.43 -15.84 8.57
C PRO A 322 -10.96 -14.55 7.84
N THR A 323 -9.66 -14.29 7.80
CA THR A 323 -9.09 -13.15 7.05
C THR A 323 -9.50 -13.18 5.58
N GLY A 324 -10.00 -12.06 5.06
CA GLY A 324 -10.26 -11.88 3.64
C GLY A 324 -9.02 -11.35 2.95
N VAL A 325 -8.66 -11.90 1.78
CA VAL A 325 -7.50 -11.47 1.00
C VAL A 325 -7.93 -11.12 -0.42
N TYR A 326 -7.52 -9.97 -0.90
CA TYR A 326 -7.93 -9.40 -2.18
C TYR A 326 -6.72 -9.07 -3.02
N LEU A 327 -6.76 -9.36 -4.32
CA LEU A 327 -5.73 -8.94 -5.27
C LEU A 327 -6.36 -8.41 -6.55
N GLY A 328 -5.75 -7.36 -7.10
CA GLY A 328 -6.13 -6.71 -8.34
C GLY A 328 -4.92 -6.63 -9.26
N SER A 329 -5.13 -6.90 -10.54
CA SER A 329 -4.06 -6.98 -11.52
C SER A 329 -4.20 -5.97 -12.65
N ARG A 330 -3.07 -5.75 -13.33
CA ARG A 330 -2.96 -4.75 -14.40
C ARG A 330 -3.80 -5.07 -15.65
N ASP A 331 -4.32 -6.29 -15.77
CA ASP A 331 -5.26 -6.70 -16.82
C ASP A 331 -6.73 -6.37 -16.49
N GLY A 332 -7.01 -5.81 -15.31
CA GLY A 332 -8.36 -5.47 -14.87
C GLY A 332 -9.10 -6.59 -14.13
N SER A 333 -8.41 -7.67 -13.78
CA SER A 333 -8.98 -8.73 -12.95
C SER A 333 -8.86 -8.40 -11.46
N VAL A 334 -9.90 -8.72 -10.68
CA VAL A 334 -9.90 -8.63 -9.21
C VAL A 334 -10.37 -9.96 -8.65
N PHE A 335 -9.57 -10.55 -7.76
CA PHE A 335 -9.87 -11.81 -7.08
C PHE A 335 -9.99 -11.58 -5.58
N ALA A 336 -10.86 -12.37 -4.94
CA ALA A 336 -11.05 -12.36 -3.50
C ALA A 336 -11.03 -13.78 -2.95
N SER A 337 -10.48 -13.90 -1.75
CA SER A 337 -10.59 -15.03 -0.84
C SER A 337 -11.27 -14.55 0.43
N ASN A 338 -12.17 -15.35 0.98
CA ASN A 338 -12.80 -15.15 2.28
C ASN A 338 -12.33 -16.20 3.32
N ASP A 339 -11.25 -16.90 3.01
CA ASP A 339 -10.71 -18.07 3.71
C ASP A 339 -9.18 -18.02 3.82
N ALA A 340 -8.60 -16.85 4.09
CA ALA A 340 -7.15 -16.66 4.29
C ALA A 340 -6.28 -17.14 3.10
N GLY A 341 -6.80 -16.98 1.88
CA GLY A 341 -6.16 -17.33 0.62
C GLY A 341 -6.28 -18.79 0.20
N GLU A 342 -6.98 -19.64 0.95
CA GLU A 342 -7.14 -21.07 0.63
C GLU A 342 -7.91 -21.29 -0.69
N SER A 343 -8.86 -20.43 -1.02
CA SER A 343 -9.53 -20.42 -2.32
C SER A 343 -9.92 -19.02 -2.81
N TRP A 344 -9.92 -18.85 -4.12
CA TRP A 344 -10.12 -17.57 -4.78
C TRP A 344 -11.33 -17.59 -5.71
N THR A 345 -12.07 -16.49 -5.73
CA THR A 345 -13.14 -16.21 -6.69
C THR A 345 -12.83 -14.91 -7.41
N GLN A 346 -13.00 -14.89 -8.73
CA GLN A 346 -12.90 -13.65 -9.49
C GLN A 346 -14.14 -12.78 -9.21
N LEU A 347 -13.93 -11.62 -8.57
CA LEU A 347 -14.97 -10.64 -8.29
C LEU A 347 -15.29 -9.77 -9.51
N ALA A 348 -14.26 -9.39 -10.26
CA ALA A 348 -14.39 -8.56 -11.44
C ALA A 348 -13.36 -8.92 -12.51
N GLY A 349 -13.69 -8.61 -13.76
CA GLY A 349 -12.80 -8.70 -14.91
C GLY A 349 -13.12 -7.58 -15.90
N HIS A 350 -12.18 -7.28 -16.79
CA HIS A 350 -12.29 -6.17 -17.77
C HIS A 350 -12.42 -4.78 -17.13
N LEU A 351 -11.97 -4.61 -15.88
CA LEU A 351 -11.71 -3.27 -15.36
C LEU A 351 -10.52 -2.65 -16.09
N PRO A 352 -10.34 -1.33 -16.00
CA PRO A 352 -9.05 -0.75 -16.29
C PRO A 352 -8.00 -1.32 -15.34
N ASP A 353 -6.75 -1.14 -15.75
CA ASP A 353 -5.55 -1.45 -14.99
C ASP A 353 -5.66 -1.08 -13.48
N VAL A 354 -5.70 -2.10 -12.61
CA VAL A 354 -5.91 -1.94 -11.17
C VAL A 354 -4.61 -1.52 -10.49
N MET A 355 -4.65 -0.39 -9.79
CA MET A 355 -3.47 0.25 -9.18
C MET A 355 -3.44 0.10 -7.66
N CYS A 356 -4.59 0.13 -7.01
CA CYS A 356 -4.68 -0.05 -5.56
C CYS A 356 -6.01 -0.68 -5.13
N LEU A 357 -5.96 -1.37 -4.00
CA LEU A 357 -7.11 -1.94 -3.29
C LEU A 357 -7.09 -1.48 -1.83
N ARG A 358 -8.27 -1.24 -1.25
CA ARG A 358 -8.44 -1.12 0.21
C ARG A 358 -9.69 -1.84 0.65
N ALA A 359 -9.56 -2.64 1.70
CA ALA A 359 -10.66 -3.39 2.28
C ALA A 359 -10.86 -2.99 3.75
N ALA A 360 -12.12 -2.96 4.20
CA ALA A 360 -12.45 -2.82 5.61
C ALA A 360 -13.77 -3.52 5.91
N VAL A 361 -13.85 -4.22 7.04
CA VAL A 361 -15.12 -4.70 7.59
C VAL A 361 -15.82 -3.52 8.27
N ILE A 362 -17.06 -3.25 7.85
CA ILE A 362 -17.90 -2.15 8.38
C ILE A 362 -19.23 -2.73 8.90
N THR A 363 -19.91 -2.02 9.81
CA THR A 363 -21.08 -2.52 10.58
C THR A 363 -22.40 -1.88 10.24
#